data_AF-A0A5C7I451-F1
#
_entry.id   AF-A0A5C7I451-F1
#
_cell.length_a   1.000
_cell.length_b   1.000
_cell.length_c   1.000
_cell.angle_alpha   90.00
_cell.angle_beta   90.00
_cell.angle_gamma   90.00
#
_symmetry.space_group_name_H-M   'P 1'
#
loop_
_entity.id
_entity.type
_entity.pdbx_description
1 polymer ?
#
loop_
_entity_poly.entity_id
_entity_poly.type
_entity_poly.pdbx_seq_one_letter_code
_entity_poly.pdbx_strand_id
1 'polypeptide(L)'
;MDHIGGLPMYVATRGLYRMKPPTIIVPTSIKEDVEKLFEVHRKMDQSKLKHILVGLDVGEEFCMSTDYKVKAFRTYHVIQSQGYVAYSKKRNLKQEYLGLPANDIKNSLFSSL
;
A
#
# COMPACT_ATOMS: atom_id res chain seq x y z
N MET A 1 19.21 -8.77 2.02
CA MET A 1 19.66 -7.75 3.00
C MET A 1 19.45 -6.36 2.42
N ASP A 2 19.99 -6.14 1.23
CA ASP A 2 19.74 -5.08 0.26
C ASP A 2 18.32 -4.49 0.14
N HIS A 3 17.25 -5.24 0.43
CA HIS A 3 15.88 -4.70 0.36
C HIS A 3 15.27 -4.26 1.71
N ILE A 4 15.75 -4.79 2.83
CA ILE A 4 15.13 -4.61 4.16
C ILE A 4 16.00 -3.78 5.11
N GLY A 5 17.33 -3.80 4.93
CA GLY A 5 18.28 -3.20 5.87
C GLY A 5 18.10 -1.69 6.10
N GLY A 6 17.51 -0.97 5.14
CA GLY A 6 17.26 0.47 5.24
C GLY A 6 16.04 0.86 6.07
N LEU A 7 15.16 -0.08 6.46
CA LEU A 7 13.89 0.23 7.13
C LEU A 7 14.06 1.00 8.46
N PRO A 8 14.96 0.60 9.38
CA PRO A 8 15.15 1.31 10.64
C PRO A 8 15.64 2.75 10.42
N MET A 9 16.64 2.92 9.53
CA MET A 9 17.17 4.24 9.19
C MET A 9 16.09 5.12 8.58
N TYR A 10 15.32 4.62 7.62
CA TYR A 10 14.20 5.35 7.01
C TYR A 10 13.20 5.87 8.05
N VAL A 11 12.77 5.02 9.00
CA VAL A 11 11.84 5.42 10.06
C VAL A 11 12.49 6.43 11.03
N ALA A 12 13.75 6.22 11.40
CA ALA A 12 14.50 7.14 12.26
C ALA A 12 14.63 8.53 11.63
N THR A 13 15.02 8.60 10.35
CA THR A 13 15.15 9.85 9.59
C THR A 13 13.83 10.62 9.53
N ARG A 14 12.70 9.94 9.30
CA ARG A 14 11.37 10.59 9.36
C ARG A 14 11.05 11.15 10.74
N GLY A 15 11.43 10.44 11.80
CA GLY A 15 11.30 10.91 13.18
C GLY A 15 12.13 12.16 13.45
N LEU A 16 13.38 12.19 12.97
CA LEU A 16 14.29 13.33 13.08
C LEU A 16 13.71 14.60 12.42
N TYR A 17 13.13 14.46 11.23
CA TYR A 17 12.48 15.54 10.50
C TYR A 17 11.02 15.79 10.92
N ARG A 18 10.55 15.18 12.03
CA ARG A 18 9.18 15.33 12.56
C ARG A 18 8.08 15.04 11.53
N MET A 19 8.35 14.14 10.59
CA MET A 19 7.39 13.74 9.57
C MET A 19 6.37 12.74 10.15
N LYS A 20 5.22 12.61 9.48
CA LYS A 20 4.24 11.56 9.81
C LYS A 20 4.91 10.17 9.76
N PRO A 21 4.69 9.30 10.78
CA PRO A 21 5.13 7.90 10.76
C PRO A 21 4.74 7.20 9.45
N PRO A 22 5.65 6.44 8.82
CA PRO A 22 5.35 5.75 7.58
C PRO A 22 4.48 4.51 7.83
N THR A 23 3.74 4.13 6.78
CA THR A 23 3.15 2.79 6.66
C THR A 23 4.05 1.98 5.76
N ILE A 24 4.48 0.81 6.23
CA ILE A 24 5.40 -0.10 5.55
C ILE A 24 4.60 -1.37 5.24
N ILE A 25 4.56 -1.76 3.96
CA ILE A 25 3.86 -2.95 3.49
C ILE A 25 4.92 -3.99 3.12
N VAL A 26 4.79 -5.19 3.68
CA VAL A 26 5.69 -6.32 3.44
C VAL A 26 4.89 -7.59 3.18
N PRO A 27 5.47 -8.62 2.53
CA PRO A 27 4.88 -9.95 2.53
C PRO A 27 4.58 -10.41 3.96
N THR A 28 3.42 -11.02 4.21
CA THR A 28 3.04 -11.53 5.54
C THR A 28 4.11 -12.45 6.12
N SER A 29 4.75 -13.26 5.27
CA SER A 29 5.79 -14.22 5.67
C SER A 29 7.03 -13.62 6.33
N ILE A 30 7.35 -12.35 6.06
CA ILE A 30 8.52 -11.67 6.66
C ILE A 30 8.12 -10.62 7.70
N LYS A 31 6.83 -10.45 7.96
CA LYS A 31 6.32 -9.40 8.85
C LYS A 31 6.94 -9.51 10.24
N GLU A 32 6.95 -10.71 10.82
CA GLU A 32 7.49 -10.96 12.16
C GLU A 32 9.01 -10.66 12.23
N ASP A 33 9.76 -11.04 11.19
CA ASP A 33 11.20 -10.76 11.12
C ASP A 33 11.48 -9.25 11.03
N VAL A 34 10.64 -8.51 10.31
CA VAL A 34 10.74 -7.04 10.24
C VAL A 34 10.34 -6.40 11.58
N GLU A 35 9.37 -6.96 12.31
CA GLU A 35 9.04 -6.51 13.68
C GLU A 35 10.25 -6.67 14.61
N LYS A 36 10.88 -7.85 14.61
CA LYS A 36 12.10 -8.14 15.38
C LYS A 36 13.25 -7.21 14.99
N LEU A 37 13.42 -6.91 13.69
CA LEU A 37 14.42 -5.96 13.21
C LEU A 37 14.25 -4.60 13.90
N PHE A 38 13.02 -4.07 13.95
CA PHE A 38 12.76 -2.81 14.63
C PHE A 38 12.98 -2.92 16.14
N GLU A 39 12.56 -4.01 16.79
CA GLU A 39 12.78 -4.20 18.22
C GLU A 39 14.27 -4.18 18.60
N VAL A 40 15.12 -4.86 17.82
CA VAL A 40 16.57 -4.86 18.06
C VAL A 40 17.14 -3.44 17.95
N HIS A 41 16.73 -2.66 16.95
CA HIS A 41 17.17 -1.27 16.81
C HIS A 41 16.71 -0.40 17.99
N ARG A 42 15.44 -0.51 18.40
CA ARG A 42 14.93 0.22 19.59
C ARG A 42 15.72 -0.12 20.85
N LYS A 43 16.12 -1.37 21.05
CA LYS A 43 16.94 -1.78 22.21
C LYS A 43 18.35 -1.16 22.17
N MET A 44 18.93 -0.97 20.98
CA MET A 44 20.28 -0.42 20.84
C MET A 44 20.35 1.09 21.06
N ASP A 45 19.43 1.87 20.49
CA ASP A 45 19.52 3.35 20.49
C ASP A 45 18.40 4.04 21.28
N GLN A 46 17.50 3.27 21.90
CA GLN A 46 16.33 3.74 22.67
C GLN A 46 15.36 4.61 21.86
N SER A 47 15.44 4.55 20.53
CA SER A 47 14.54 5.28 19.66
C SER A 47 13.14 4.63 19.64
N LYS A 48 12.11 5.42 19.33
CA LYS A 48 10.72 4.90 19.27
C LYS A 48 10.44 4.15 17.97
N LEU A 49 11.12 4.53 16.89
CA LEU A 49 10.88 4.05 15.51
C LEU A 49 9.38 3.87 15.21
N LYS A 50 8.61 4.96 15.31
CA LYS A 50 7.15 4.93 15.09
C LYS A 50 6.85 4.63 13.62
N HIS A 51 6.14 3.54 13.36
CA HIS A 51 5.68 3.14 12.04
C HIS A 51 4.43 2.27 12.16
N ILE A 52 3.73 2.05 11.04
CA ILE A 52 2.69 1.03 10.89
C ILE A 52 3.25 -0.04 9.97
N LEU A 53 3.25 -1.30 10.41
CA LEU A 53 3.70 -2.44 9.59
C LEU A 53 2.50 -3.29 9.19
N VAL A 54 2.32 -3.45 7.88
CA VAL A 54 1.20 -4.20 7.28
C VAL A 54 1.77 -5.40 6.54
N GLY A 55 1.30 -6.59 6.89
CA GLY A 55 1.49 -7.79 6.08
C GLY A 55 0.44 -7.79 4.97
N LEU A 56 0.85 -8.12 3.75
CA LEU A 56 -0.06 -8.25 2.61
C LEU A 56 0.32 -9.49 1.81
N ASP A 57 -0.60 -10.42 1.66
CA ASP A 57 -0.41 -11.64 0.87
C ASP A 57 -0.81 -11.46 -0.59
N VAL A 58 -0.31 -12.35 -1.45
CA VAL A 58 -0.62 -12.34 -2.88
C VAL A 58 -2.14 -12.41 -3.10
N GLY A 59 -2.66 -11.48 -3.89
CA GLY A 59 -4.09 -11.37 -4.18
C GLY A 59 -4.82 -10.36 -3.28
N GLU A 60 -4.26 -10.00 -2.12
CA GLU A 60 -4.83 -9.01 -1.22
C GLU A 60 -4.60 -7.58 -1.70
N GLU A 61 -5.45 -6.68 -1.21
CA GLU A 61 -5.41 -5.25 -1.51
C GLU A 61 -5.27 -4.41 -0.23
N PHE A 62 -4.45 -3.36 -0.31
CA PHE A 62 -4.33 -2.32 0.70
C PHE A 62 -4.82 -0.99 0.16
N CYS A 63 -5.76 -0.34 0.85
CA CYS A 63 -6.22 1.01 0.52
C CYS A 63 -5.22 2.04 1.02
N MET A 64 -4.42 2.63 0.12
CA MET A 64 -3.45 3.67 0.45
C MET A 64 -4.13 5.03 0.66
N SER A 65 -5.21 5.29 -0.08
CA SER A 65 -6.09 6.45 0.08
C SER A 65 -7.49 6.11 -0.44
N THR A 66 -8.40 7.09 -0.43
CA THR A 66 -9.74 6.97 -1.03
C THR A 66 -9.70 6.56 -2.50
N ASP A 67 -8.69 7.03 -3.24
CA ASP A 67 -8.60 6.86 -4.69
C ASP A 67 -7.61 5.78 -5.12
N TYR A 68 -6.63 5.45 -4.26
CA TYR A 68 -5.54 4.55 -4.61
C TYR A 68 -5.52 3.28 -3.76
N LYS A 69 -5.37 2.17 -4.46
CA LYS A 69 -5.18 0.84 -3.91
C LYS A 69 -3.84 0.27 -4.33
N VAL A 70 -3.30 -0.62 -3.51
CA VAL A 70 -2.14 -1.43 -3.81
C VAL A 70 -2.56 -2.90 -3.78
N LYS A 71 -2.23 -3.67 -4.80
CA LYS A 71 -2.49 -5.12 -4.85
C LYS A 71 -1.18 -5.90 -4.96
N ALA A 72 -1.03 -6.92 -4.13
CA ALA A 72 0.11 -7.83 -4.20
C ALA A 72 -0.10 -8.89 -5.29
N PHE A 73 0.96 -9.19 -6.05
CA PHE A 73 0.96 -10.24 -7.06
C PHE A 73 2.23 -11.09 -6.99
N ARG A 74 2.13 -12.36 -7.39
CA ARG A 74 3.23 -13.32 -7.32
C ARG A 74 4.36 -12.96 -8.29
N THR A 75 5.59 -13.04 -7.81
CA THR A 75 6.80 -13.03 -8.65
C THR A 75 7.51 -14.37 -8.59
N TYR A 76 8.42 -14.60 -9.55
CA TYR A 76 9.24 -15.81 -9.59
C TYR A 76 10.65 -15.45 -9.14
N HIS A 77 11.04 -15.93 -7.96
CA HIS A 77 12.35 -15.70 -7.37
C HIS A 77 12.74 -16.88 -6.47
N VAL A 78 14.02 -16.95 -6.12
CA VAL A 78 14.60 -18.07 -5.35
C VAL A 78 13.98 -18.17 -3.95
N ILE A 79 13.59 -17.04 -3.38
CA ILE A 79 12.88 -16.94 -2.10
C ILE A 79 11.45 -16.41 -2.31
N GLN A 80 10.61 -16.52 -1.29
CA GLN A 80 9.28 -15.92 -1.31
C GLN A 80 9.39 -14.42 -1.65
N SER A 81 8.74 -14.03 -2.72
CA SER A 81 8.75 -12.68 -3.26
C SER A 81 7.39 -12.35 -3.86
N GLN A 82 7.07 -11.07 -3.87
CA GLN A 82 5.88 -10.55 -4.53
C GLN A 82 6.16 -9.17 -5.09
N GLY A 83 5.44 -8.83 -6.16
CA GLY A 83 5.35 -7.47 -6.67
C GLY A 83 4.10 -6.77 -6.14
N TYR A 84 4.06 -5.46 -6.33
CA TYR A 84 2.92 -4.63 -5.99
C TYR A 84 2.51 -3.78 -7.18
N VAL A 85 1.21 -3.68 -7.43
CA VAL A 85 0.64 -2.72 -8.38
C VAL A 85 -0.15 -1.66 -7.61
N ALA A 86 0.24 -0.40 -7.76
CA ALA A 86 -0.51 0.74 -7.26
C ALA A 86 -1.44 1.25 -8.37
N TYR A 87 -2.75 1.32 -8.10
CA TYR A 87 -3.74 1.66 -9.11
C TYR A 87 -4.90 2.47 -8.53
N SER A 88 -5.59 3.22 -9.39
CA SER A 88 -6.85 3.90 -9.06
C SER A 88 -7.97 3.36 -9.94
N LYS A 89 -9.19 3.27 -9.40
CA LYS A 89 -10.37 2.86 -10.17
C LYS A 89 -11.20 4.09 -10.52
N LYS A 90 -11.14 4.51 -11.78
CA LYS A 90 -11.98 5.59 -12.29
C LYS A 90 -13.25 5.01 -12.91
N ARG A 91 -14.39 5.66 -12.65
CA ARG A 91 -15.63 5.38 -13.37
C ARG A 91 -15.69 6.34 -14.55
N ASN A 92 -15.70 5.79 -15.75
CA ASN A 92 -15.88 6.56 -16.97
C ASN A 92 -17.29 6.34 -17.51
N LEU A 93 -17.80 7.32 -18.24
CA LEU A 93 -19.01 7.16 -19.04
C LEU A 93 -18.77 6.05 -20.07
N LYS A 94 -19.75 5.15 -20.22
CA LYS A 94 -19.76 4.21 -21.34
C LYS A 94 -19.88 4.99 -22.65
N GLN A 95 -19.37 4.39 -23.73
CA GLN A 95 -19.40 4.98 -25.06
C GLN A 95 -20.83 5.35 -25.50
N GLU A 96 -21.82 4.51 -25.18
CA GLU A 96 -23.23 4.73 -25.50
C GLU A 96 -23.85 5.99 -24.85
N TYR A 97 -23.17 6.60 -23.87
CA TYR A 97 -23.64 7.81 -23.19
C TYR A 97 -22.84 9.06 -23.56
N LEU A 98 -21.85 8.96 -24.46
CA LEU A 98 -21.08 10.12 -24.90
C LEU A 98 -21.92 11.01 -25.81
N GLY A 99 -21.90 12.32 -25.55
CA GLY A 99 -22.66 13.32 -26.32
C GLY A 99 -24.14 13.44 -25.95
N LEU A 100 -24.65 12.59 -25.06
CA LEU A 100 -26.01 12.76 -24.53
C LEU A 100 -26.08 13.97 -23.56
N PRO A 101 -27.21 14.70 -23.54
CA PRO A 101 -27.47 15.69 -22.51
C PRO A 101 -27.39 15.08 -21.10
N ALA A 102 -26.92 15.86 -20.13
CA ALA A 102 -26.70 15.37 -18.76
C ALA A 102 -27.95 14.76 -18.10
N ASN A 103 -29.15 15.28 -18.41
CA ASN A 103 -30.41 14.71 -17.91
C ASN A 103 -30.69 13.31 -18.47
N ASP A 104 -30.36 13.05 -19.73
CA ASP A 104 -30.60 11.75 -20.37
C ASP A 104 -29.61 10.70 -19.86
N ILE A 105 -28.37 11.09 -19.61
CA ILE A 105 -27.37 10.26 -18.92
C ILE A 105 -27.88 9.88 -17.52
N LYS A 106 -28.34 10.87 -16.75
CA LYS A 106 -28.84 10.66 -15.39
C LYS A 106 -30.01 9.67 -15.40
N ASN A 107 -31.02 9.92 -16.22
CA ASN A 107 -32.22 9.06 -16.30
C ASN A 107 -31.89 7.62 -16.72
N SER A 108 -30.98 7.45 -17.69
CA SER A 108 -30.54 6.13 -18.15
C SER A 108 -29.83 5.32 -17.05
N LEU A 109 -28.98 5.98 -16.25
CA LEU A 109 -28.30 5.36 -15.12
C LEU A 109 -29.24 4.97 -13.97
N PHE A 110 -30.32 5.73 -13.74
CA PHE A 110 -31.32 5.42 -12.71
C PHE A 110 -32.34 4.36 -13.15
N SER A 111 -32.63 4.25 -14.45
CA SER A 111 -33.57 3.25 -14.97
C SER A 111 -33.01 1.81 -15.02
N SER A 112 -31.70 1.64 -14.81
CA SER A 112 -31.00 0.35 -14.82
C SER A 112 -30.69 -0.19 -13.41
N LEU A 113 -31.23 0.46 -12.38
CA LEU A 113 -31.25 0.03 -10.98
C LEU A 113 -32.65 -0.48 -10.61
#